data_AF-A0A381STD8-F1
#
_entry.id   AF-A0A381STD8-F1
#
_cell.length_a   1.000
_cell.length_b   1.000
_cell.length_c   1.000
_cell.angle_alpha   90.00
_cell.angle_beta   90.00
_cell.angle_gamma   90.00
#
_symmetry.space_group_name_H-M   'P 1'
#
loop_
_entity.id
_entity.type
_entity.pdbx_description
1 polymer ?
#
loop_
_entity_poly.entity_id
_entity_poly.type
_entity_poly.pdbx_seq_one_letter_code
_entity_poly.pdbx_strand_id
1 'polypeptide(L)'
;MPSGKKIGYTAAGTVLVILLAFLYLPSSVLDGEKGDPSTSAKDVALHETYFNTILAARNLNRPFPRMVVRDDNPDTKEKIALGRLLFFDPILSGNNTISCAHCHHPDLGFTDNRGLSMGKNGKGVGHERKGGTILRRGSPTIWNTAFNHAQFWDGRADDLEHQAIFPITDTTEMDQDREELERELSAIPEYVDRFMDAFGGERPVSFKNTAYAVASFERTIISKDSRFDRYTRGDQYAISKSERHGLNVFRSLKTRCFECHNIPTFNNPDFKVIGVPDLDKNSPDLGRFEIKGKGYERAFKVPTLRNIALTAPYMHNGRFRTLGDVIDFYADGGGVAHGIEQELLDDKIRPFEISDSEKNDLISFLHTLTDESKRPTIPDSVPSGLPVVKPLDNESPELASFRPVTEEREWPGLRRVGARIYVRTGQSIQDGIDLALSGDSVM
;
A
#
# COMPACT_ATOMS: atom_id res chain seq x y z
N MET A 1 -44.88 42.29 27.22
CA MET A 1 -43.73 42.50 28.11
C MET A 1 -42.97 41.19 28.26
N PRO A 2 -41.76 41.09 27.71
CA PRO A 2 -40.73 40.23 28.27
C PRO A 2 -39.46 41.05 28.58
N SER A 3 -38.89 40.80 29.75
CA SER A 3 -37.62 41.34 30.24
C SER A 3 -36.50 40.32 30.08
N GLY A 4 -35.27 40.82 30.04
CA GLY A 4 -34.03 40.06 30.29
C GLY A 4 -33.31 39.59 29.03
N LYS A 5 -32.00 39.66 28.90
CA LYS A 5 -30.89 40.15 29.75
C LYS A 5 -29.78 40.58 28.76
N LYS A 6 -29.20 41.77 28.91
CA LYS A 6 -27.94 42.14 28.23
C LYS A 6 -26.79 41.45 28.96
N ILE A 7 -26.10 40.52 28.30
CA ILE A 7 -24.84 39.94 28.78
C ILE A 7 -23.71 40.60 27.99
N GLY A 8 -22.67 40.99 28.72
CA GLY A 8 -21.73 42.05 28.37
C GLY A 8 -20.82 41.75 27.18
N TYR A 9 -20.75 42.73 26.29
CA TYR A 9 -19.73 42.88 25.22
C TYR A 9 -18.31 43.10 25.78
N THR A 10 -18.13 43.20 27.09
CA THR A 10 -16.84 43.46 27.72
C THR A 10 -15.93 42.22 27.78
N ALA A 11 -16.49 41.01 27.92
CA ALA A 11 -15.67 39.78 28.00
C ALA A 11 -15.08 39.36 26.64
N ALA A 12 -15.80 39.60 25.54
CA ALA A 12 -15.32 39.29 24.19
C ALA A 12 -14.18 40.23 23.74
N GLY A 13 -14.21 41.50 24.18
CA GLY A 13 -13.16 42.47 23.88
C GLY A 13 -11.82 42.13 24.56
N THR A 14 -11.84 41.64 25.80
CA THR A 14 -10.60 41.34 26.54
C THR A 14 -9.87 40.12 25.98
N VAL A 15 -10.59 39.10 25.51
CA VAL A 15 -9.99 37.90 24.88
C VAL A 15 -9.36 38.25 23.52
N LEU A 16 -9.99 39.14 22.73
CA LEU A 16 -9.46 39.57 21.44
C LEU A 16 -8.19 40.43 21.58
N VAL A 17 -8.11 41.27 22.62
CA VAL A 17 -6.93 42.10 22.91
C VAL A 17 -5.76 41.26 23.42
N ILE A 18 -6.00 40.18 24.18
CA ILE A 18 -4.93 39.26 24.61
C ILE A 18 -4.39 38.46 23.41
N LEU A 19 -5.24 38.01 22.48
CA LEU A 19 -4.82 37.31 21.26
C LEU A 19 -4.02 38.22 20.30
N LEU A 20 -4.40 39.50 20.18
CA LEU A 20 -3.66 40.48 19.36
C LEU A 20 -2.34 40.93 20.02
N ALA A 21 -2.25 40.92 21.36
CA ALA A 21 -0.99 41.21 22.06
C ALA A 21 0.07 40.13 21.81
N PHE A 22 -0.32 38.86 21.59
CA PHE A 22 0.60 37.80 21.17
C PHE A 22 1.07 37.93 19.71
N LEU A 23 0.36 38.69 18.87
CA LEU A 23 0.77 38.97 17.49
C LEU A 23 1.75 40.16 17.37
N TYR A 24 1.92 40.96 18.43
CA TYR A 24 2.74 42.18 18.41
C TYR A 24 3.83 42.25 19.49
N LEU A 25 4.01 41.21 20.31
CA LEU A 25 5.20 41.09 21.14
C LEU A 25 6.33 40.50 20.30
N PRO A 26 7.39 41.26 19.95
CA PRO A 26 8.54 40.70 19.28
C PRO A 26 9.18 39.71 20.24
N SER A 27 8.98 38.41 19.98
CA SER A 27 9.78 37.39 20.63
C SER A 27 11.19 37.51 20.08
N SER A 28 12.10 38.05 20.88
CA SER A 28 13.56 37.97 20.65
C SER A 28 14.08 36.52 20.60
N VAL A 29 13.19 35.53 20.62
CA VAL A 29 13.42 34.10 20.43
C VAL A 29 13.36 33.68 18.95
N LEU A 30 12.83 34.54 18.05
CA LEU A 30 12.70 34.22 16.62
C LEU A 30 13.74 34.93 15.71
N ASP A 31 14.59 35.80 16.28
CA ASP A 31 15.64 36.52 15.54
C ASP A 31 17.07 36.19 16.04
N GLY A 32 17.24 35.01 16.62
CA GLY A 32 18.55 34.48 17.03
C GLY A 32 19.14 33.56 15.95
N GLU A 33 19.97 34.15 15.09
CA GLU A 33 21.04 33.50 14.31
C GLU A 33 20.64 32.67 13.07
N LYS A 34 20.76 33.36 11.93
CA LYS A 34 21.20 32.75 10.67
C LYS A 34 22.59 32.16 10.85
N GLY A 35 22.72 30.84 10.67
CA GLY A 35 23.91 30.18 10.16
C GLY A 35 24.93 29.64 11.18
N ASP A 36 24.83 28.34 11.46
CA ASP A 36 25.98 27.45 11.69
C ASP A 36 25.64 26.06 11.10
N PRO A 37 26.44 25.44 10.20
CA PRO A 37 26.17 24.11 9.65
C PRO A 37 26.66 22.98 10.56
N SER A 38 26.83 23.22 11.86
CA SER A 38 27.10 22.16 12.83
C SER A 38 25.77 21.75 13.49
N THR A 39 25.18 20.64 13.03
CA THR A 39 24.13 19.97 13.80
C THR A 39 24.71 19.61 15.15
N SER A 40 24.31 20.34 16.20
CA SER A 40 24.86 20.11 17.52
C SER A 40 24.51 18.68 17.95
N ALA A 41 25.48 17.96 18.53
CA ALA A 41 25.25 16.60 19.04
C ALA A 41 24.07 16.53 20.04
N LYS A 42 23.67 17.67 20.61
CA LYS A 42 22.49 17.79 21.47
C LYS A 42 21.17 17.74 20.71
N ASP A 43 21.09 18.29 19.50
CA ASP A 43 19.87 18.23 18.68
C ASP A 43 19.66 16.84 18.10
N VAL A 44 20.75 16.17 17.69
CA VAL A 44 20.75 14.74 17.33
C VAL A 44 20.31 13.89 18.52
N ALA A 45 20.88 14.12 19.71
CA ALA A 45 20.51 13.40 20.92
C ALA A 45 19.06 13.67 21.35
N LEU A 46 18.52 14.87 21.16
CA LEU A 46 17.12 15.20 21.48
C LEU A 46 16.15 14.52 20.50
N HIS A 47 16.50 14.45 19.21
CA HIS A 47 15.76 13.70 18.21
C HIS A 47 15.79 12.20 18.50
N GLU A 48 16.98 11.63 18.77
CA GLU A 48 17.12 10.23 19.17
C GLU A 48 16.31 9.93 20.43
N THR A 49 16.37 10.79 21.45
CA THR A 49 15.60 10.60 22.69
C THR A 49 14.09 10.68 22.46
N TYR A 50 13.60 11.59 21.62
CA TYR A 50 12.17 11.70 21.30
C TYR A 50 11.65 10.49 20.50
N PHE A 51 12.44 9.98 19.55
CA PHE A 51 12.08 8.77 18.79
C PHE A 51 12.28 7.46 19.57
N ASN A 52 13.26 7.43 20.49
CA ASN A 52 13.44 6.33 21.45
C ASN A 52 12.31 6.25 22.48
N THR A 53 11.50 7.31 22.63
CA THR A 53 10.36 7.36 23.56
C THR A 53 9.08 6.71 22.99
N ILE A 54 9.10 6.15 21.76
CA ILE A 54 8.03 5.23 21.31
C ILE A 54 8.26 3.85 21.93
N LEU A 55 8.23 3.79 23.27
CA LEU A 55 8.31 2.57 24.07
C LEU A 55 6.95 1.87 24.15
N ALA A 56 6.44 1.46 22.98
CA ALA A 56 5.56 0.30 22.83
C ALA A 56 5.18 0.11 21.35
N ALA A 57 5.67 -0.96 20.73
CA ALA A 57 5.13 -1.45 19.45
C ALA A 57 3.62 -1.78 19.53
N ARG A 58 3.05 -1.88 20.75
CA ARG A 58 1.61 -2.14 20.97
C ARG A 58 0.69 -1.10 20.33
N ASN A 59 1.08 0.18 20.26
CA ASN A 59 0.25 1.20 19.58
C ASN A 59 0.26 1.07 18.05
N LEU A 60 1.16 0.24 17.51
CA LEU A 60 1.25 -0.11 16.09
C LEU A 60 0.41 -1.35 15.76
N ASN A 61 0.08 -2.19 16.74
CA ASN A 61 -0.79 -3.33 16.52
C ASN A 61 -2.25 -2.86 16.44
N ARG A 62 -2.71 -2.60 15.22
CA ARG A 62 -4.09 -2.17 14.94
C ARG A 62 -4.86 -3.29 14.25
N PRO A 63 -6.13 -3.50 14.58
CA PRO A 63 -6.95 -4.44 13.83
C PRO A 63 -7.09 -3.97 12.39
N PHE A 64 -7.05 -4.91 11.45
CA PHE A 64 -7.42 -4.61 10.07
C PHE A 64 -8.88 -4.14 10.00
N PRO A 65 -9.20 -3.21 9.08
CA PRO A 65 -10.59 -2.80 8.89
C PRO A 65 -11.44 -4.00 8.47
N ARG A 66 -12.75 -3.89 8.67
CA ARG A 66 -13.69 -4.90 8.17
C ARG A 66 -13.63 -4.92 6.64
N MET A 67 -13.42 -6.10 6.06
CA MET A 67 -13.50 -6.28 4.61
C MET A 67 -14.93 -6.03 4.11
N VAL A 68 -15.04 -5.42 2.93
CA VAL A 68 -16.33 -5.24 2.26
C VAL A 68 -16.74 -6.58 1.64
N VAL A 69 -17.86 -7.12 2.14
CA VAL A 69 -18.50 -8.34 1.63
C VAL A 69 -19.94 -7.95 1.35
N ARG A 70 -20.41 -8.20 0.12
CA ARG A 70 -21.79 -7.93 -0.25
C ARG A 70 -22.72 -8.93 0.43
N ASP A 71 -23.89 -8.47 0.86
CA ASP A 71 -24.91 -9.34 1.45
C ASP A 71 -25.41 -10.40 0.45
N ASP A 72 -25.40 -10.07 -0.86
CA ASP A 72 -25.75 -11.01 -1.93
C ASP A 72 -24.56 -11.82 -2.47
N ASN A 73 -23.36 -11.62 -1.93
CA ASN A 73 -22.18 -12.44 -2.21
C ASN A 73 -21.37 -12.79 -0.95
N PRO A 74 -21.94 -13.54 0.01
CA PRO A 74 -21.16 -14.06 1.12
C PRO A 74 -20.10 -15.05 0.62
N ASP A 75 -18.91 -14.99 1.20
CA ASP A 75 -17.81 -15.90 0.85
C ASP A 75 -18.10 -17.32 1.37
N THR A 76 -17.91 -18.31 0.49
CA THR A 76 -17.95 -19.74 0.82
C THR A 76 -16.70 -20.42 0.30
N LYS A 77 -16.39 -21.63 0.79
CA LYS A 77 -15.21 -22.38 0.32
C LYS A 77 -15.34 -22.71 -1.17
N GLU A 78 -16.56 -22.99 -1.61
CA GLU A 78 -16.94 -23.37 -2.96
C GLU A 78 -16.75 -22.18 -3.92
N LYS A 79 -17.22 -20.98 -3.54
CA LYS A 79 -16.99 -19.74 -4.31
C LYS A 79 -15.52 -19.38 -4.42
N ILE A 80 -14.77 -19.49 -3.32
CA ILE A 80 -13.33 -19.23 -3.29
C ILE A 80 -12.60 -20.22 -4.22
N ALA A 81 -12.93 -21.51 -4.16
CA ALA A 81 -12.31 -22.53 -5.00
C ALA A 81 -12.61 -22.31 -6.49
N LEU A 82 -13.86 -22.00 -6.84
CA LEU A 82 -14.27 -21.65 -8.20
C LEU A 82 -13.56 -20.37 -8.68
N GLY A 83 -13.56 -19.31 -7.86
CA GLY A 83 -12.90 -18.05 -8.16
C GLY A 83 -11.41 -18.20 -8.41
N ARG A 84 -10.75 -19.06 -7.63
CA ARG A 84 -9.33 -19.40 -7.86
C ARG A 84 -9.14 -19.99 -9.25
N LEU A 85 -9.94 -20.96 -9.67
CA LEU A 85 -9.79 -21.55 -11.00
C LEU A 85 -10.00 -20.52 -12.11
N LEU A 86 -11.08 -19.74 -12.01
CA LEU A 86 -11.40 -18.68 -12.96
C LEU A 86 -10.29 -17.61 -13.06
N PHE A 87 -9.68 -17.22 -11.94
CA PHE A 87 -8.58 -16.23 -11.91
C PHE A 87 -7.38 -16.66 -12.78
N PHE A 88 -7.09 -17.97 -12.84
CA PHE A 88 -5.99 -18.51 -13.61
C PHE A 88 -6.39 -18.96 -15.02
N ASP A 89 -7.68 -19.08 -15.32
CA ASP A 89 -8.19 -19.66 -16.57
C ASP A 89 -8.32 -18.60 -17.69
N PRO A 90 -7.62 -18.76 -18.83
CA PRO A 90 -7.74 -17.85 -19.95
C PRO A 90 -9.13 -17.77 -20.61
N ILE A 91 -10.06 -18.69 -20.27
CA ILE A 91 -11.45 -18.68 -20.75
C ILE A 91 -12.18 -17.37 -20.50
N LEU A 92 -11.72 -16.59 -19.51
CA LEU A 92 -12.28 -15.28 -19.21
C LEU A 92 -11.97 -14.22 -20.28
N SER A 93 -11.14 -14.50 -21.29
CA SER A 93 -10.82 -13.58 -22.38
C SER A 93 -11.44 -14.01 -23.70
N GLY A 94 -11.91 -13.08 -24.52
CA GLY A 94 -12.66 -13.39 -25.74
C GLY A 94 -11.87 -14.15 -26.81
N ASN A 95 -10.53 -14.18 -26.70
CA ASN A 95 -9.68 -15.00 -27.55
C ASN A 95 -8.99 -16.16 -26.81
N ASN A 96 -9.37 -16.42 -25.55
CA ASN A 96 -8.86 -17.52 -24.72
C ASN A 96 -7.34 -17.50 -24.51
N THR A 97 -6.72 -16.31 -24.44
CA THR A 97 -5.26 -16.15 -24.25
C THR A 97 -4.83 -15.39 -23.00
N ILE A 98 -5.76 -14.80 -22.24
CA ILE A 98 -5.47 -13.96 -21.07
C ILE A 98 -6.35 -14.38 -19.90
N SER A 99 -5.73 -14.51 -18.74
CA SER A 99 -6.39 -14.66 -17.43
C SER A 99 -5.97 -13.54 -16.50
N CYS A 100 -6.63 -13.38 -15.35
CA CYS A 100 -6.25 -12.38 -14.35
C CYS A 100 -4.77 -12.50 -13.95
N ALA A 101 -4.27 -13.73 -13.86
CA ALA A 101 -2.89 -14.04 -13.49
C ALA A 101 -1.82 -13.59 -14.52
N HIS A 102 -2.19 -13.17 -15.72
CA HIS A 102 -1.24 -12.59 -16.68
C HIS A 102 -0.83 -11.16 -16.31
N CYS A 103 -1.73 -10.41 -15.67
CA CYS A 103 -1.49 -9.04 -15.20
C CYS A 103 -1.28 -8.97 -13.68
N HIS A 104 -1.79 -9.94 -12.94
CA HIS A 104 -1.70 -10.05 -11.48
C HIS A 104 -1.05 -11.38 -11.11
N HIS A 105 0.22 -11.57 -11.51
CA HIS A 105 0.90 -12.84 -11.35
C HIS A 105 1.34 -13.05 -9.88
N PRO A 106 1.02 -14.19 -9.23
CA PRO A 106 1.31 -14.39 -7.81
C PRO A 106 2.79 -14.18 -7.46
N ASP A 107 3.72 -14.72 -8.26
CA ASP A 107 5.16 -14.59 -7.99
C ASP A 107 5.69 -13.17 -8.20
N LEU A 108 4.97 -12.34 -8.96
CA LEU A 108 5.32 -10.94 -9.26
C LEU A 108 4.64 -9.97 -8.29
N GLY A 109 4.39 -10.39 -7.04
CA GLY A 109 3.67 -9.57 -6.06
C GLY A 109 2.24 -9.21 -6.48
N PHE A 110 1.62 -10.03 -7.33
CA PHE A 110 0.34 -9.76 -7.99
C PHE A 110 0.31 -8.51 -8.88
N THR A 111 1.45 -8.19 -9.48
CA THR A 111 1.54 -7.29 -10.64
C THR A 111 2.03 -8.10 -11.84
N ASP A 112 2.45 -7.41 -12.91
CA ASP A 112 3.14 -8.00 -14.06
C ASP A 112 4.60 -7.58 -14.15
N ASN A 113 5.16 -6.94 -13.11
CA ASN A 113 6.46 -6.27 -13.13
C ASN A 113 6.60 -5.21 -14.26
N ARG A 114 5.50 -4.68 -14.83
CA ARG A 114 5.55 -3.69 -15.92
C ARG A 114 5.08 -2.33 -15.44
N GLY A 115 5.64 -1.27 -16.04
CA GLY A 115 5.14 0.08 -15.78
C GLY A 115 3.77 0.34 -16.39
N LEU A 116 3.54 -0.22 -17.59
CA LEU A 116 2.24 -0.27 -18.25
C LEU A 116 1.94 -1.73 -18.61
N SER A 117 0.75 -2.18 -18.24
CA SER A 117 0.32 -3.54 -18.50
C SER A 117 0.01 -3.77 -19.98
N MET A 118 0.03 -5.03 -20.41
CA MET A 118 -0.29 -5.44 -21.78
C MET A 118 -1.54 -6.30 -21.80
N GLY A 119 -2.61 -5.77 -22.36
CA GLY A 119 -3.89 -6.44 -22.50
C GLY A 119 -3.95 -7.35 -23.72
N LYS A 120 -5.05 -7.24 -24.48
CA LYS A 120 -5.42 -8.20 -25.52
C LYS A 120 -4.33 -8.40 -26.56
N ASN A 121 -4.24 -9.63 -27.06
CA ASN A 121 -3.24 -10.08 -28.05
C ASN A 121 -1.77 -10.03 -27.57
N GLY A 122 -1.50 -9.69 -26.30
CA GLY A 122 -0.17 -9.84 -25.72
C GLY A 122 0.22 -11.30 -25.57
N LYS A 123 1.51 -11.61 -25.76
CA LYS A 123 2.05 -12.98 -25.66
C LYS A 123 3.14 -13.03 -24.59
N GLY A 124 3.15 -14.08 -23.78
CA GLY A 124 4.06 -14.22 -22.65
C GLY A 124 3.48 -13.61 -21.35
N VAL A 125 4.31 -13.54 -20.32
CA VAL A 125 3.97 -13.06 -18.97
C VAL A 125 5.11 -12.18 -18.44
N GLY A 126 4.83 -11.34 -17.44
CA GLY A 126 5.85 -10.51 -16.81
C GLY A 126 6.54 -9.53 -17.76
N HIS A 127 7.84 -9.32 -17.57
CA HIS A 127 8.68 -8.50 -18.46
C HIS A 127 8.75 -9.03 -19.90
N GLU A 128 8.70 -10.35 -20.08
CA GLU A 128 8.75 -10.99 -21.40
C GLU A 128 7.45 -10.91 -22.18
N ARG A 129 6.35 -10.46 -21.54
CA ARG A 129 5.11 -10.18 -22.25
C ARG A 129 5.34 -9.11 -23.32
N LYS A 130 5.01 -9.43 -24.57
CA LYS A 130 5.28 -8.59 -25.75
C LYS A 130 4.09 -8.61 -26.71
N GLY A 131 3.97 -7.52 -27.48
CA GLY A 131 2.87 -7.32 -28.41
C GLY A 131 1.55 -7.00 -27.70
N GLY A 132 0.46 -6.97 -28.46
CA GLY A 132 -0.86 -6.63 -27.95
C GLY A 132 -1.06 -5.15 -27.66
N THR A 133 -2.16 -4.85 -26.98
CA THR A 133 -2.53 -3.49 -26.58
C THR A 133 -1.80 -3.10 -25.30
N ILE A 134 -1.05 -1.99 -25.33
CA ILE A 134 -0.46 -1.40 -24.12
C ILE A 134 -1.55 -0.59 -23.41
N LEU A 135 -1.76 -0.87 -22.13
CA LEU A 135 -2.74 -0.17 -21.30
C LEU A 135 -2.18 1.15 -20.79
N ARG A 136 -3.06 2.07 -20.40
CA ARG A 136 -2.65 3.40 -19.92
C ARG A 136 -1.96 3.37 -18.55
N ARG A 137 -2.17 2.31 -17.76
CA ARG A 137 -1.66 2.14 -16.39
C ARG A 137 -1.01 0.78 -16.20
N GLY A 138 -0.12 0.72 -15.22
CA GLY A 138 0.39 -0.54 -14.67
C GLY A 138 -0.64 -1.20 -13.75
N SER A 139 -0.57 -2.52 -13.71
CA SER A 139 -1.37 -3.38 -12.84
C SER A 139 -1.04 -3.12 -11.36
N PRO A 140 -1.97 -2.59 -10.54
CA PRO A 140 -1.74 -2.51 -9.10
C PRO A 140 -1.75 -3.92 -8.49
N THR A 141 -1.00 -4.12 -7.40
CA THR A 141 -1.08 -5.37 -6.64
C THR A 141 -2.50 -5.65 -6.15
N ILE A 142 -2.89 -6.95 -6.12
CA ILE A 142 -4.14 -7.38 -5.46
C ILE A 142 -3.94 -7.82 -4.00
N TRP A 143 -2.73 -7.70 -3.45
CA TRP A 143 -2.53 -7.85 -2.02
C TRP A 143 -3.41 -6.86 -1.26
N ASN A 144 -4.23 -7.38 -0.33
CA ASN A 144 -5.03 -6.58 0.59
C ASN A 144 -6.09 -5.67 -0.07
N THR A 145 -6.43 -5.86 -1.35
CA THR A 145 -7.44 -5.03 -2.05
C THR A 145 -8.86 -5.18 -1.48
N ALA A 146 -9.14 -6.28 -0.78
CA ALA A 146 -10.37 -6.48 -0.02
C ALA A 146 -10.61 -5.44 1.11
N PHE A 147 -9.56 -4.72 1.52
CA PHE A 147 -9.65 -3.63 2.49
C PHE A 147 -9.70 -2.24 1.82
N ASN A 148 -9.62 -2.15 0.49
CA ASN A 148 -9.75 -0.87 -0.19
C ASN A 148 -11.19 -0.35 -0.07
N HIS A 149 -11.32 0.98 0.00
CA HIS A 149 -12.60 1.66 -0.04
C HIS A 149 -13.18 1.78 -1.46
N ALA A 150 -12.32 1.69 -2.48
CA ALA A 150 -12.65 1.65 -3.90
C ALA A 150 -11.51 0.94 -4.66
N GLN A 151 -11.81 0.34 -5.81
CA GLN A 151 -10.84 -0.38 -6.63
C GLN A 151 -10.38 0.44 -7.84
N PHE A 152 -9.29 -0.01 -8.48
CA PHE A 152 -8.48 0.74 -9.46
C PHE A 152 -7.74 1.96 -8.89
N TRP A 153 -6.77 2.46 -9.67
CA TRP A 153 -6.01 3.66 -9.36
C TRP A 153 -6.87 4.94 -9.24
N ASP A 154 -7.97 5.03 -9.98
CA ASP A 154 -8.91 6.18 -10.00
C ASP A 154 -10.14 5.99 -9.10
N GLY A 155 -10.32 4.79 -8.54
CA GLY A 155 -11.44 4.50 -7.66
C GLY A 155 -12.79 4.43 -8.38
N ARG A 156 -12.82 3.98 -9.64
CA ARG A 156 -14.06 3.90 -10.45
C ARG A 156 -14.97 2.72 -10.10
N ALA A 157 -14.45 1.70 -9.41
CA ALA A 157 -15.21 0.55 -8.96
C ALA A 157 -15.36 0.55 -7.44
N ASP A 158 -16.55 0.24 -6.94
CA ASP A 158 -16.88 0.38 -5.51
C ASP A 158 -16.31 -0.76 -4.65
N ASP A 159 -16.21 -1.96 -5.22
CA ASP A 159 -15.74 -3.17 -4.55
C ASP A 159 -15.16 -4.17 -5.57
N LEU A 160 -14.76 -5.36 -5.10
CA LEU A 160 -14.13 -6.40 -5.91
C LEU A 160 -15.09 -6.99 -6.96
N GLU A 161 -16.36 -7.20 -6.60
CA GLU A 161 -17.37 -7.68 -7.56
C GLU A 161 -17.58 -6.68 -8.70
N HIS A 162 -17.66 -5.39 -8.41
CA HIS A 162 -17.75 -4.36 -9.43
C HIS A 162 -16.47 -4.31 -10.27
N GLN A 163 -15.29 -4.40 -9.63
CA GLN A 163 -13.99 -4.36 -10.30
C GLN A 163 -13.84 -5.49 -11.31
N ALA A 164 -14.15 -6.74 -10.94
CA ALA A 164 -13.90 -7.92 -11.76
C ALA A 164 -14.67 -7.91 -13.10
N ILE A 165 -15.76 -7.14 -13.19
CA ILE A 165 -16.55 -6.98 -14.42
C ILE A 165 -15.78 -6.20 -15.51
N PHE A 166 -14.99 -5.20 -15.11
CA PHE A 166 -14.31 -4.31 -16.03
C PHE A 166 -13.25 -5.01 -16.89
N PRO A 167 -12.21 -5.67 -16.32
CA PRO A 167 -11.12 -6.24 -17.13
C PRO A 167 -11.64 -7.31 -18.10
N ILE A 168 -12.63 -8.11 -17.68
CA ILE A 168 -13.25 -9.14 -18.52
C ILE A 168 -13.88 -8.53 -19.78
N THR A 169 -14.57 -7.40 -19.64
CA THR A 169 -15.33 -6.78 -20.74
C THR A 169 -14.61 -5.63 -21.45
N ASP A 170 -13.48 -5.15 -20.91
CA ASP A 170 -12.72 -4.07 -21.51
C ASP A 170 -12.06 -4.55 -22.82
N THR A 171 -12.35 -3.82 -23.90
CA THR A 171 -11.89 -4.15 -25.25
C THR A 171 -10.38 -3.99 -25.46
N THR A 172 -9.65 -3.46 -24.49
CA THR A 172 -8.19 -3.37 -24.49
C THR A 172 -7.54 -4.42 -23.60
N GLU A 173 -8.29 -5.01 -22.66
CA GLU A 173 -7.81 -6.01 -21.70
C GLU A 173 -8.16 -7.44 -22.13
N MET A 174 -9.28 -8.01 -21.67
CA MET A 174 -9.66 -9.39 -21.95
C MET A 174 -10.67 -9.52 -23.10
N ASP A 175 -11.37 -8.44 -23.46
CA ASP A 175 -12.23 -8.34 -24.66
C ASP A 175 -13.26 -9.48 -24.78
N GLN A 176 -13.83 -9.93 -23.65
CA GLN A 176 -14.79 -11.03 -23.59
C GLN A 176 -16.23 -10.51 -23.58
N ASP A 177 -17.09 -11.16 -24.37
CA ASP A 177 -18.53 -10.93 -24.34
C ASP A 177 -19.17 -11.70 -23.19
N ARG A 178 -20.16 -11.08 -22.54
CA ARG A 178 -20.77 -11.66 -21.33
C ARG A 178 -21.55 -12.93 -21.65
N GLU A 179 -22.32 -12.93 -22.73
CA GLU A 179 -23.14 -14.08 -23.10
C GLU A 179 -22.30 -15.20 -23.71
N GLU A 180 -21.24 -14.85 -24.46
CA GLU A 180 -20.28 -15.84 -24.94
C GLU A 180 -19.56 -16.52 -23.79
N LEU A 181 -19.09 -15.77 -22.79
CA LEU A 181 -18.46 -16.38 -21.61
C LEU A 181 -19.40 -17.35 -20.88
N GLU A 182 -20.68 -16.99 -20.74
CA GLU A 182 -21.66 -17.90 -20.14
C GLU A 182 -21.85 -19.18 -20.97
N ARG A 183 -21.83 -19.07 -22.30
CA ARG A 183 -21.87 -20.24 -23.21
C ARG A 183 -20.62 -21.11 -23.08
N GLU A 184 -19.43 -20.51 -23.11
CA GLU A 184 -18.16 -21.23 -22.99
C GLU A 184 -18.05 -21.97 -21.65
N LEU A 185 -18.39 -21.31 -20.53
CA LEU A 185 -18.39 -21.92 -19.21
C LEU A 185 -19.44 -23.04 -19.09
N SER A 186 -20.63 -22.84 -19.66
CA SER A 186 -21.70 -23.86 -19.64
C SER A 186 -21.38 -25.09 -20.48
N ALA A 187 -20.47 -24.96 -21.45
CA ALA A 187 -20.01 -26.09 -22.28
C ALA A 187 -18.99 -26.99 -21.56
N ILE A 188 -18.50 -26.60 -20.39
CA ILE A 188 -17.51 -27.36 -19.60
C ILE A 188 -18.21 -27.98 -18.39
N PRO A 189 -18.42 -29.32 -18.37
CA PRO A 189 -19.17 -29.99 -17.29
C PRO A 189 -18.62 -29.71 -15.89
N GLU A 190 -17.29 -29.66 -15.74
CA GLU A 190 -16.66 -29.36 -14.46
C GLU A 190 -16.99 -27.94 -13.97
N TYR A 191 -17.07 -26.94 -14.85
CA TYR A 191 -17.49 -25.60 -14.44
C TYR A 191 -18.97 -25.61 -14.03
N VAL A 192 -19.84 -26.26 -14.79
CA VAL A 192 -21.27 -26.38 -14.43
C VAL A 192 -21.45 -26.92 -13.02
N ASP A 193 -20.75 -28.02 -12.67
CA ASP A 193 -20.79 -28.62 -11.33
C ASP A 193 -20.28 -27.63 -10.27
N ARG A 194 -19.14 -26.98 -10.51
CA ARG A 194 -18.54 -26.02 -9.55
C ARG A 194 -19.41 -24.77 -9.34
N PHE A 195 -20.05 -24.27 -10.38
CA PHE A 195 -21.00 -23.16 -10.27
C PHE A 195 -22.25 -23.59 -9.50
N MET A 196 -22.75 -24.81 -9.74
CA MET A 196 -23.88 -25.37 -8.97
C MET A 196 -23.53 -25.50 -7.49
N ASP A 197 -22.35 -26.01 -7.14
CA ASP A 197 -21.87 -26.12 -5.76
C ASP A 197 -21.71 -24.74 -5.08
N ALA A 198 -21.23 -23.75 -5.83
CA ALA A 198 -20.93 -22.42 -5.29
C ALA A 198 -22.17 -21.51 -5.13
N PHE A 199 -23.15 -21.62 -6.03
CA PHE A 199 -24.28 -20.68 -6.12
C PHE A 199 -25.66 -21.36 -6.10
N GLY A 200 -25.76 -22.63 -6.48
CA GLY A 200 -27.03 -23.32 -6.66
C GLY A 200 -27.99 -22.62 -7.63
N GLY A 201 -29.27 -22.96 -7.52
CA GLY A 201 -30.36 -22.31 -8.27
C GLY A 201 -30.47 -22.75 -9.73
N GLU A 202 -31.38 -22.11 -10.47
CA GLU A 202 -31.73 -22.51 -11.85
C GLU A 202 -30.68 -22.10 -12.89
N ARG A 203 -29.94 -21.01 -12.65
CA ARG A 203 -28.91 -20.47 -13.55
C ARG A 203 -27.60 -20.17 -12.78
N PRO A 204 -26.89 -21.21 -12.31
CA PRO A 204 -25.68 -21.03 -11.52
C PRO A 204 -24.52 -20.48 -12.35
N VAL A 205 -24.37 -20.90 -13.61
CA VAL A 205 -23.38 -20.35 -14.54
C VAL A 205 -23.94 -19.02 -15.08
N SER A 206 -23.35 -17.92 -14.64
CA SER A 206 -23.69 -16.58 -15.11
C SER A 206 -22.49 -15.64 -14.97
N PHE A 207 -22.43 -14.61 -15.79
CA PHE A 207 -21.39 -13.57 -15.73
C PHE A 207 -21.32 -12.91 -14.36
N LYS A 208 -22.49 -12.67 -13.73
CA LYS A 208 -22.60 -12.17 -12.35
C LYS A 208 -21.85 -13.11 -11.39
N ASN A 209 -22.16 -14.41 -11.45
CA ASN A 209 -21.57 -15.40 -10.55
C ASN A 209 -20.07 -15.61 -10.83
N THR A 210 -19.62 -15.44 -12.08
CA THR A 210 -18.19 -15.43 -12.43
C THR A 210 -17.46 -14.30 -11.69
N ALA A 211 -17.94 -13.06 -11.79
CA ALA A 211 -17.36 -11.93 -11.07
C ALA A 211 -17.41 -12.13 -9.55
N TYR A 212 -18.49 -12.73 -9.03
CA TYR A 212 -18.67 -12.98 -7.61
C TYR A 212 -17.70 -14.03 -7.06
N ALA A 213 -17.46 -15.10 -7.82
CA ALA A 213 -16.48 -16.12 -7.46
C ALA A 213 -15.06 -15.53 -7.45
N VAL A 214 -14.67 -14.78 -8.48
CA VAL A 214 -13.36 -14.10 -8.56
C VAL A 214 -13.17 -13.18 -7.35
N ALA A 215 -14.13 -12.32 -7.05
CA ALA A 215 -14.07 -11.43 -5.90
C ALA A 215 -13.92 -12.19 -4.56
N SER A 216 -14.64 -13.30 -4.37
CA SER A 216 -14.47 -14.16 -3.20
C SER A 216 -13.06 -14.74 -3.09
N PHE A 217 -12.45 -15.14 -4.20
CA PHE A 217 -11.05 -15.59 -4.21
C PHE A 217 -10.07 -14.46 -3.85
N GLU A 218 -10.24 -13.28 -4.44
CA GLU A 218 -9.38 -12.11 -4.18
C GLU A 218 -9.38 -11.69 -2.71
N ARG A 219 -10.51 -11.86 -1.99
CA ARG A 219 -10.59 -11.63 -0.53
C ARG A 219 -9.68 -12.52 0.31
N THR A 220 -9.18 -13.61 -0.25
CA THR A 220 -8.23 -14.50 0.44
C THR A 220 -6.77 -14.03 0.35
N ILE A 221 -6.48 -13.08 -0.53
CA ILE A 221 -5.13 -12.60 -0.85
C ILE A 221 -4.74 -11.48 0.14
N ILE A 222 -4.30 -11.90 1.33
CA ILE A 222 -4.11 -11.03 2.50
C ILE A 222 -2.70 -11.15 3.06
N SER A 223 -1.94 -10.05 3.05
CA SER A 223 -0.72 -9.87 3.86
C SER A 223 -1.08 -9.30 5.23
N LYS A 224 -0.76 -10.04 6.30
CA LYS A 224 -1.02 -9.65 7.70
C LYS A 224 -0.08 -10.29 8.73
N ASP A 225 0.96 -10.99 8.28
CA ASP A 225 1.94 -11.68 9.11
C ASP A 225 3.40 -11.35 8.70
N SER A 226 3.60 -10.13 8.19
CA SER A 226 4.92 -9.61 7.86
C SER A 226 5.82 -9.47 9.08
N ARG A 227 7.12 -9.21 8.85
CA ARG A 227 8.06 -8.90 9.93
C ARG A 227 7.60 -7.69 10.76
N PHE A 228 7.07 -6.67 10.10
CA PHE A 228 6.43 -5.56 10.79
C PHE A 228 5.25 -6.02 11.66
N ASP A 229 4.37 -6.88 11.15
CA ASP A 229 3.21 -7.35 11.92
C ASP A 229 3.64 -8.13 13.16
N ARG A 230 4.66 -9.00 13.06
CA ARG A 230 5.26 -9.68 14.22
C ARG A 230 5.83 -8.69 15.24
N TYR A 231 6.55 -7.66 14.75
CA TYR A 231 7.08 -6.59 15.60
C TYR A 231 5.98 -5.87 16.38
N THR A 232 4.88 -5.48 15.72
CA THR A 232 3.76 -4.82 16.40
C THR A 232 3.10 -5.69 17.47
N ARG A 233 3.11 -7.02 17.28
CA ARG A 233 2.58 -7.99 18.26
C ARG A 233 3.54 -8.29 19.42
N GLY A 234 4.69 -7.61 19.48
CA GLY A 234 5.63 -7.68 20.59
C GLY A 234 6.90 -8.49 20.32
N ASP A 235 7.06 -9.05 19.11
CA ASP A 235 8.34 -9.64 18.70
C ASP A 235 9.32 -8.53 18.30
N GLN A 236 9.94 -7.89 19.29
CA GLN A 236 10.89 -6.78 19.11
C GLN A 236 12.05 -7.10 18.14
N TYR A 237 12.30 -8.38 17.90
CA TYR A 237 13.35 -8.91 17.03
C TYR A 237 12.91 -9.18 15.60
N ALA A 238 11.62 -9.08 15.32
CA ALA A 238 11.14 -9.34 13.96
C ALA A 238 11.71 -8.34 12.95
N ILE A 239 12.13 -7.16 13.41
CA ILE A 239 12.78 -6.12 12.61
C ILE A 239 14.07 -5.60 13.31
N SER A 240 15.07 -5.21 12.53
CA SER A 240 16.37 -4.72 13.00
C SER A 240 16.32 -3.27 13.53
N LYS A 241 17.43 -2.78 14.09
CA LYS A 241 17.55 -1.36 14.51
C LYS A 241 17.37 -0.38 13.34
N SER A 242 18.03 -0.64 12.21
CA SER A 242 17.89 0.15 10.98
C SER A 242 16.44 0.17 10.48
N GLU A 243 15.74 -0.97 10.54
CA GLU A 243 14.33 -1.05 10.17
C GLU A 243 13.42 -0.28 11.14
N ARG A 244 13.74 -0.26 12.44
CA ARG A 244 13.05 0.60 13.43
C ARG A 244 13.31 2.08 13.18
N HIS A 245 14.54 2.45 12.81
CA HIS A 245 14.86 3.81 12.41
C HIS A 245 14.07 4.21 11.17
N GLY A 246 13.98 3.34 10.16
CA GLY A 246 13.17 3.55 8.97
C GLY A 246 11.68 3.74 9.27
N LEU A 247 11.12 2.97 10.21
CA LEU A 247 9.77 3.16 10.71
C LEU A 247 9.59 4.55 11.37
N ASN A 248 10.58 5.02 12.11
CA ASN A 248 10.55 6.34 12.73
C ASN A 248 10.63 7.45 11.67
N VAL A 249 11.50 7.30 10.66
CA VAL A 249 11.57 8.19 9.50
C VAL A 249 10.22 8.24 8.78
N PHE A 250 9.60 7.09 8.49
CA PHE A 250 8.27 6.99 7.85
C PHE A 250 7.15 7.70 8.64
N ARG A 251 7.24 7.69 9.97
CA ARG A 251 6.24 8.29 10.89
C ARG A 251 6.58 9.70 11.34
N SER A 252 7.68 10.26 10.86
CA SER A 252 8.12 11.60 11.25
C SER A 252 7.31 12.68 10.55
N LEU A 253 7.26 13.87 11.15
CA LEU A 253 6.73 15.08 10.48
C LEU A 253 7.65 15.59 9.36
N LYS A 254 8.87 15.05 9.27
CA LYS A 254 9.85 15.36 8.22
C LYS A 254 9.40 14.75 6.89
N THR A 255 9.07 13.47 6.84
CA THR A 255 8.64 12.78 5.60
C THR A 255 7.12 12.70 5.45
N ARG A 256 6.36 12.68 6.57
CA ARG A 256 4.89 12.67 6.62
C ARG A 256 4.22 11.50 5.90
N CYS A 257 4.96 10.44 5.55
CA CYS A 257 4.42 9.30 4.79
C CYS A 257 3.19 8.67 5.47
N PHE A 258 3.22 8.60 6.81
CA PHE A 258 2.15 8.05 7.63
C PHE A 258 0.81 8.79 7.51
N GLU A 259 0.78 10.04 7.06
CA GLU A 259 -0.48 10.80 6.93
C GLU A 259 -1.37 10.26 5.79
N CYS A 260 -0.75 9.64 4.78
CA CYS A 260 -1.46 8.96 3.70
C CYS A 260 -1.46 7.44 3.87
N HIS A 261 -0.35 6.85 4.32
CA HIS A 261 -0.18 5.40 4.41
C HIS A 261 -0.38 4.91 5.85
N ASN A 262 -1.63 4.62 6.21
CA ASN A 262 -2.01 4.33 7.59
C ASN A 262 -1.91 2.85 7.96
N ILE A 263 -1.37 2.55 9.14
CA ILE A 263 -1.39 1.20 9.73
C ILE A 263 -2.84 0.77 10.03
N PRO A 264 -3.24 -0.48 9.78
CA PRO A 264 -2.38 -1.60 9.40
C PRO A 264 -2.30 -1.88 7.90
N THR A 265 -3.14 -1.30 7.05
CA THR A 265 -3.19 -1.61 5.62
C THR A 265 -2.18 -0.82 4.79
N PHE A 266 -1.51 0.17 5.39
CA PHE A 266 -0.60 1.11 4.72
C PHE A 266 -1.21 1.81 3.50
N ASN A 267 -2.52 2.07 3.56
CA ASN A 267 -3.28 2.86 2.61
C ASN A 267 -4.22 3.81 3.37
N ASN A 268 -5.03 4.57 2.64
CA ASN A 268 -6.17 5.28 3.19
C ASN A 268 -7.30 5.39 2.12
N PRO A 269 -8.52 5.81 2.48
CA PRO A 269 -9.62 6.02 1.52
C PRO A 269 -9.41 7.18 0.54
N ASP A 270 -8.38 8.01 0.71
CA ASP A 270 -8.26 9.26 0.00
C ASP A 270 -7.73 9.07 -1.42
N PHE A 271 -7.97 10.11 -2.21
CA PHE A 271 -7.32 10.32 -3.51
C PHE A 271 -6.40 11.52 -3.38
N LYS A 272 -5.16 11.35 -3.83
CA LYS A 272 -4.08 12.32 -3.63
C LYS A 272 -3.46 12.68 -4.97
N VAL A 273 -3.12 13.96 -5.12
CA VAL A 273 -2.32 14.45 -6.24
C VAL A 273 -0.90 14.59 -5.72
N ILE A 274 -0.03 13.69 -6.16
CA ILE A 274 1.41 13.75 -5.84
C ILE A 274 2.24 14.28 -7.01
N GLY A 275 1.61 14.40 -8.19
CA GLY A 275 2.23 14.94 -9.40
C GLY A 275 3.22 13.98 -10.06
N VAL A 276 2.88 12.68 -10.14
CA VAL A 276 3.68 11.71 -10.91
C VAL A 276 3.83 12.23 -12.35
N PRO A 277 5.07 12.29 -12.89
CA PRO A 277 5.31 12.72 -14.26
C PRO A 277 4.59 11.84 -15.28
N ASP A 278 3.98 12.47 -16.29
CA ASP A 278 3.38 11.74 -17.41
C ASP A 278 4.47 11.08 -18.26
N LEU A 279 4.12 9.93 -18.86
CA LEU A 279 4.96 9.29 -19.88
C LEU A 279 4.89 10.04 -21.21
N ASP A 280 3.71 10.57 -21.57
CA ASP A 280 3.48 11.48 -22.69
C ASP A 280 2.79 12.75 -22.18
N LYS A 281 3.47 13.90 -22.30
CA LYS A 281 2.94 15.20 -21.85
C LYS A 281 1.69 15.65 -22.62
N ASN A 282 1.46 15.11 -23.81
CA ASN A 282 0.28 15.44 -24.63
C ASN A 282 -0.95 14.59 -24.26
N SER A 283 -0.76 13.53 -23.47
CA SER A 283 -1.82 12.64 -23.03
C SER A 283 -1.68 12.35 -21.52
N PRO A 284 -1.86 13.39 -20.67
CA PRO A 284 -1.72 13.24 -19.23
C PRO A 284 -2.81 12.32 -18.66
N ASP A 285 -2.44 11.48 -17.68
CA ASP A 285 -3.41 10.69 -16.94
C ASP A 285 -4.07 11.55 -15.86
N LEU A 286 -5.33 11.92 -16.08
CA LEU A 286 -6.08 12.80 -15.18
C LEU A 286 -6.62 12.06 -13.95
N GLY A 287 -6.41 10.75 -13.85
CA GLY A 287 -6.78 9.98 -12.67
C GLY A 287 -8.28 10.02 -12.39
N ARG A 288 -8.64 10.33 -11.16
CA ARG A 288 -10.03 10.40 -10.68
C ARG A 288 -10.86 11.50 -11.32
N PHE A 289 -10.25 12.52 -11.93
CA PHE A 289 -10.98 13.54 -12.67
C PHE A 289 -11.91 12.95 -13.73
N GLU A 290 -11.50 11.89 -14.41
CA GLU A 290 -12.33 11.23 -15.43
C GLU A 290 -13.62 10.62 -14.85
N ILE A 291 -13.65 10.39 -13.53
CA ILE A 291 -14.78 9.80 -12.80
C ILE A 291 -15.61 10.85 -12.05
N LYS A 292 -14.94 11.86 -11.45
CA LYS A 292 -15.57 12.83 -10.55
C LYS A 292 -15.56 14.28 -11.07
N GLY A 293 -14.76 14.59 -12.08
CA GLY A 293 -14.61 15.92 -12.65
C GLY A 293 -13.76 16.85 -11.78
N LYS A 294 -14.07 18.14 -11.88
CA LYS A 294 -13.29 19.26 -11.32
C LYS A 294 -12.94 19.06 -9.84
N GLY A 295 -11.68 19.32 -9.48
CA GLY A 295 -11.13 19.16 -8.13
C GLY A 295 -10.43 17.81 -7.88
N TYR A 296 -10.39 16.93 -8.88
CA TYR A 296 -9.71 15.62 -8.82
C TYR A 296 -8.69 15.44 -9.94
N GLU A 297 -8.27 16.53 -10.59
CA GLU A 297 -7.26 16.53 -11.63
C GLU A 297 -5.99 15.83 -11.14
N ARG A 298 -5.64 14.71 -11.79
CA ARG A 298 -4.43 13.91 -11.50
C ARG A 298 -4.44 13.28 -10.10
N ALA A 299 -5.61 13.12 -9.50
CA ALA A 299 -5.76 12.47 -8.20
C ALA A 299 -5.86 10.95 -8.35
N PHE A 300 -5.08 10.22 -7.56
CA PHE A 300 -5.09 8.76 -7.55
C PHE A 300 -5.29 8.22 -6.14
N LYS A 301 -5.90 7.04 -6.03
CA LYS A 301 -6.10 6.33 -4.77
C LYS A 301 -4.74 6.07 -4.13
N VAL A 302 -4.62 6.30 -2.83
CA VAL A 302 -3.43 5.91 -2.09
C VAL A 302 -3.33 4.37 -2.07
N PRO A 303 -2.29 3.76 -2.68
CA PRO A 303 -2.15 2.31 -2.69
C PRO A 303 -1.68 1.79 -1.33
N THR A 304 -1.82 0.48 -1.10
CA THR A 304 -1.16 -0.19 0.02
C THR A 304 0.36 -0.23 -0.20
N LEU A 305 1.13 -0.10 0.88
CA LEU A 305 2.57 -0.40 0.87
C LEU A 305 2.89 -1.83 1.33
N ARG A 306 1.88 -2.65 1.64
CA ARG A 306 2.11 -4.08 1.91
C ARG A 306 2.64 -4.75 0.66
N ASN A 307 3.68 -5.57 0.82
CA ASN A 307 4.39 -6.21 -0.28
C ASN A 307 5.01 -5.25 -1.31
N ILE A 308 5.23 -3.98 -0.99
CA ILE A 308 5.75 -2.98 -1.94
C ILE A 308 7.10 -3.37 -2.56
N ALA A 309 7.95 -4.11 -1.83
CA ALA A 309 9.22 -4.61 -2.34
C ALA A 309 9.08 -5.58 -3.54
N LEU A 310 7.90 -6.16 -3.73
CA LEU A 310 7.64 -7.15 -4.79
C LEU A 310 7.03 -6.53 -6.06
N THR A 311 6.66 -5.25 -6.04
CA THR A 311 5.72 -4.67 -7.01
C THR A 311 6.34 -3.57 -7.85
N ALA A 312 7.66 -3.57 -8.02
CA ALA A 312 8.32 -2.65 -8.95
C ALA A 312 7.86 -2.92 -10.40
N PRO A 313 7.87 -1.91 -11.28
CA PRO A 313 8.13 -0.50 -11.02
C PRO A 313 6.93 0.21 -10.37
N TYR A 314 7.13 1.44 -9.89
CA TYR A 314 6.20 2.14 -9.01
C TYR A 314 5.40 3.25 -9.69
N MET A 315 4.30 3.63 -9.02
CA MET A 315 3.24 4.56 -9.48
C MET A 315 2.31 3.95 -10.53
N HIS A 316 1.21 4.66 -10.83
CA HIS A 316 0.19 4.20 -11.76
C HIS A 316 0.69 3.95 -13.19
N ASN A 317 1.85 4.49 -13.55
CA ASN A 317 2.47 4.38 -14.87
C ASN A 317 3.89 3.80 -14.82
N GLY A 318 4.35 3.29 -13.67
CA GLY A 318 5.69 2.71 -13.53
C GLY A 318 6.85 3.67 -13.69
N ARG A 319 6.66 4.97 -13.42
CA ARG A 319 7.67 6.01 -13.65
C ARG A 319 8.99 5.76 -12.91
N PHE A 320 8.92 5.14 -11.74
CA PHE A 320 10.07 4.95 -10.86
C PHE A 320 10.45 3.47 -10.78
N ARG A 321 11.75 3.16 -10.87
CA ARG A 321 12.23 1.77 -10.92
C ARG A 321 12.52 1.22 -9.54
N THR A 322 13.00 2.06 -8.63
CA THR A 322 13.38 1.66 -7.26
C THR A 322 12.59 2.44 -6.21
N LEU A 323 12.49 1.90 -5.00
CA LEU A 323 11.98 2.63 -3.84
C LEU A 323 12.82 3.88 -3.55
N GLY A 324 14.12 3.82 -3.87
CA GLY A 324 15.01 4.96 -3.82
C GLY A 324 14.53 6.12 -4.71
N ASP A 325 14.19 5.83 -5.97
CA ASP A 325 13.67 6.82 -6.91
C ASP A 325 12.35 7.43 -6.40
N VAL A 326 11.49 6.60 -5.78
CA VAL A 326 10.22 7.05 -5.20
C VAL A 326 10.47 8.01 -4.04
N ILE A 327 11.40 7.67 -3.14
CA ILE A 327 11.72 8.52 -1.98
C ILE A 327 12.33 9.85 -2.45
N ASP A 328 13.22 9.82 -3.45
CA ASP A 328 13.80 11.04 -4.04
C ASP A 328 12.72 11.93 -4.64
N PHE A 329 11.78 11.35 -5.39
CA PHE A 329 10.64 12.10 -5.93
C PHE A 329 9.83 12.81 -4.84
N TYR A 330 9.57 12.16 -3.70
CA TYR A 330 8.89 12.81 -2.59
C TYR A 330 9.77 13.86 -1.91
N ALA A 331 11.07 13.60 -1.72
CA ALA A 331 12.03 14.54 -1.12
C ALA A 331 12.18 15.83 -1.95
N ASP A 332 12.09 15.72 -3.27
CA ASP A 332 12.09 16.84 -4.23
C ASP A 332 10.77 17.65 -4.24
N GLY A 333 9.78 17.28 -3.42
CA GLY A 333 8.48 17.94 -3.35
C GLY A 333 7.46 17.42 -4.37
N GLY A 334 7.62 16.18 -4.84
CA GLY A 334 6.71 15.54 -5.78
C GLY A 334 6.75 16.17 -7.17
N GLY A 335 5.58 16.37 -7.78
CA GLY A 335 5.48 16.82 -9.16
C GLY A 335 5.97 18.24 -9.45
N VAL A 336 6.25 19.08 -8.44
CA VAL A 336 6.70 20.47 -8.67
C VAL A 336 7.99 20.51 -9.46
N ALA A 337 8.97 19.69 -9.08
CA ALA A 337 10.24 19.55 -9.82
C ALA A 337 10.05 19.05 -11.27
N HIS A 338 8.86 18.54 -11.59
CA HIS A 338 8.49 18.02 -12.90
C HIS A 338 7.45 18.88 -13.64
N GLY A 339 7.22 20.12 -13.17
CA GLY A 339 6.38 21.10 -13.85
C GLY A 339 4.88 20.99 -13.54
N ILE A 340 4.52 20.31 -12.45
CA ILE A 340 3.15 20.33 -11.92
C ILE A 340 3.00 21.52 -10.95
N GLU A 341 1.93 22.29 -11.10
CA GLU A 341 1.62 23.42 -10.22
C GLU A 341 1.44 22.94 -8.77
N GLN A 342 2.05 23.64 -7.82
CA GLN A 342 2.02 23.28 -6.39
C GLN A 342 0.59 23.29 -5.84
N GLU A 343 -0.27 24.16 -6.38
CA GLU A 343 -1.69 24.30 -6.02
C GLU A 343 -2.52 23.06 -6.36
N LEU A 344 -2.06 22.23 -7.30
CA LEU A 344 -2.71 20.97 -7.63
C LEU A 344 -2.32 19.85 -6.67
N LEU A 345 -1.16 19.93 -6.01
CA LEU A 345 -0.66 18.86 -5.14
C LEU A 345 -1.40 18.83 -3.80
N ASP A 346 -1.46 17.65 -3.19
CA ASP A 346 -1.94 17.54 -1.80
C ASP A 346 -1.02 18.35 -0.87
N ASP A 347 -1.61 19.00 0.13
CA ASP A 347 -0.94 19.94 1.03
C ASP A 347 0.21 19.32 1.85
N LYS A 348 0.28 17.99 1.90
CA LYS A 348 1.32 17.18 2.54
C LYS A 348 2.54 16.95 1.65
N ILE A 349 2.42 17.16 0.34
CA ILE A 349 3.52 17.00 -0.61
C ILE A 349 4.35 18.26 -0.59
N ARG A 350 5.49 18.17 0.11
CA ARG A 350 6.44 19.27 0.31
C ARG A 350 7.86 18.70 0.28
N PRO A 351 8.84 19.49 -0.18
CA PRO A 351 10.21 19.04 -0.18
C PRO A 351 10.72 18.82 1.25
N PHE A 352 11.61 17.85 1.41
CA PHE A 352 12.31 17.58 2.64
C PHE A 352 13.71 17.06 2.33
N GLU A 353 14.68 17.35 3.20
CA GLU A 353 16.01 16.77 3.09
C GLU A 353 16.00 15.37 3.67
N ILE A 354 16.70 14.42 3.06
CA ILE A 354 16.89 13.07 3.61
C ILE A 354 18.32 12.63 3.34
N SER A 355 19.00 12.14 4.37
CA SER A 355 20.35 11.58 4.20
C SER A 355 20.28 10.19 3.56
N ASP A 356 21.37 9.75 2.93
CA ASP A 356 21.47 8.39 2.38
C ASP A 356 21.19 7.31 3.43
N SER A 357 21.63 7.53 4.68
CA SER A 357 21.37 6.61 5.79
C SER A 357 19.87 6.53 6.11
N GLU A 358 19.19 7.67 6.26
CA GLU A 358 17.75 7.70 6.55
C GLU A 358 16.94 7.09 5.40
N LYS A 359 17.35 7.33 4.16
CA LYS A 359 16.72 6.75 2.96
C LYS A 359 16.86 5.23 2.95
N ASN A 360 18.06 4.71 3.23
CA ASN A 360 18.31 3.27 3.30
C ASN A 360 17.56 2.61 4.46
N ASP A 361 17.49 3.27 5.62
CA ASP A 361 16.69 2.81 6.76
C ASP A 361 15.20 2.77 6.39
N LEU A 362 14.68 3.81 5.73
CA LEU A 362 13.30 3.87 5.26
C LEU A 362 12.98 2.76 4.26
N ILE A 363 13.85 2.50 3.29
CA ILE A 363 13.72 1.37 2.36
C ILE A 363 13.71 0.05 3.14
N SER A 364 14.63 -0.13 4.10
CA SER A 364 14.69 -1.33 4.93
C SER A 364 13.40 -1.56 5.70
N PHE A 365 12.80 -0.50 6.24
CA PHE A 365 11.47 -0.57 6.85
C PHE A 365 10.39 -1.02 5.86
N LEU A 366 10.33 -0.47 4.64
CA LEU A 366 9.34 -0.87 3.63
C LEU A 366 9.44 -2.37 3.28
N HIS A 367 10.66 -2.93 3.27
CA HIS A 367 10.89 -4.38 3.12
C HIS A 367 10.35 -5.22 4.29
N THR A 368 10.15 -4.64 5.48
CA THR A 368 9.50 -5.35 6.59
C THR A 368 8.01 -5.58 6.38
N LEU A 369 7.39 -4.90 5.41
CA LEU A 369 5.97 -5.01 5.06
C LEU A 369 5.66 -6.17 4.11
N THR A 370 6.68 -6.93 3.70
CA THR A 370 6.54 -8.09 2.83
C THR A 370 6.09 -9.32 3.61
N ASP A 371 5.02 -9.95 3.12
CA ASP A 371 4.39 -11.18 3.58
C ASP A 371 3.66 -11.85 2.42
N GLU A 372 4.16 -13.02 2.02
CA GLU A 372 3.58 -13.90 1.00
C GLU A 372 3.01 -15.19 1.60
N SER A 373 2.82 -15.27 2.92
CA SER A 373 2.35 -16.48 3.62
C SER A 373 0.96 -16.96 3.16
N LYS A 374 0.17 -16.07 2.57
CA LYS A 374 -1.15 -16.35 1.97
C LYS A 374 -1.13 -16.33 0.44
N ARG A 375 0.04 -16.42 -0.19
CA ARG A 375 0.13 -16.48 -1.65
C ARG A 375 -0.48 -17.81 -2.12
N PRO A 376 -1.50 -17.79 -3.00
CA PRO A 376 -2.11 -18.99 -3.53
C PRO A 376 -1.12 -19.74 -4.43
N THR A 377 -1.27 -21.06 -4.50
CA THR A 377 -0.55 -21.85 -5.48
C THR A 377 -1.17 -21.65 -6.86
N ILE A 378 -0.31 -21.52 -7.88
CA ILE A 378 -0.73 -21.57 -9.29
C ILE A 378 -1.23 -23.00 -9.58
N PRO A 379 -2.44 -23.20 -10.12
CA PRO A 379 -2.92 -24.53 -10.47
C PRO A 379 -2.16 -25.10 -11.67
N ASP A 380 -1.90 -26.42 -11.66
CA ASP A 380 -1.23 -27.10 -12.77
C ASP A 380 -2.08 -27.10 -14.05
N SER A 381 -3.40 -27.12 -13.89
CA SER A 381 -4.40 -27.07 -14.95
C SER A 381 -5.68 -26.37 -14.47
N VAL A 382 -6.46 -25.90 -15.42
CA VAL A 382 -7.79 -25.31 -15.21
C VAL A 382 -8.85 -26.13 -15.96
N PRO A 383 -10.15 -26.05 -15.58
CA PRO A 383 -11.20 -26.87 -16.19
C PRO A 383 -11.37 -26.69 -17.70
N SER A 384 -11.04 -25.52 -18.26
CA SER A 384 -11.06 -25.30 -19.72
C SER A 384 -9.98 -26.08 -20.49
N GLY A 385 -8.95 -26.58 -19.79
CA GLY A 385 -7.76 -27.17 -20.40
C GLY A 385 -6.81 -26.15 -21.06
N LEU A 386 -7.11 -24.85 -20.98
CA LEU A 386 -6.26 -23.80 -21.53
C LEU A 386 -4.96 -23.65 -20.71
N PRO A 387 -3.87 -23.16 -21.33
CA PRO A 387 -2.59 -23.02 -20.63
C PRO A 387 -2.65 -22.01 -19.47
N VAL A 388 -2.28 -22.47 -18.28
CA VAL A 388 -2.08 -21.60 -17.11
C VAL A 388 -0.68 -20.96 -17.15
N VAL A 389 -0.57 -19.73 -16.64
CA VAL A 389 0.72 -19.05 -16.43
C VAL A 389 1.70 -19.96 -15.66
N LYS A 390 3.00 -19.83 -15.95
CA LYS A 390 4.03 -20.62 -15.28
C LYS A 390 4.67 -19.83 -14.14
N PRO A 391 5.18 -20.49 -13.09
CA PRO A 391 5.93 -19.81 -12.05
C PRO A 391 7.05 -18.94 -12.62
N LEU A 392 7.30 -17.80 -11.98
CA LEU A 392 8.32 -16.83 -12.38
C LEU A 392 9.20 -16.45 -11.20
N ASP A 393 10.42 -16.03 -11.50
CA ASP A 393 11.23 -15.30 -10.54
C ASP A 393 10.81 -13.83 -10.54
N ASN A 394 10.69 -13.23 -9.36
CA ASN A 394 10.37 -11.81 -9.26
C ASN A 394 11.62 -10.97 -9.55
N GLU A 395 11.52 -10.13 -10.57
CA GLU A 395 12.62 -9.32 -11.10
C GLU A 395 12.72 -7.93 -10.44
N SER A 396 11.99 -7.70 -9.34
CA SER A 396 12.02 -6.45 -8.60
C SER A 396 13.46 -6.12 -8.15
N PRO A 397 13.99 -4.92 -8.45
CA PRO A 397 15.34 -4.53 -8.06
C PRO A 397 15.51 -4.48 -6.53
N GLU A 398 14.41 -4.38 -5.79
CA GLU A 398 14.39 -4.41 -4.33
C GLU A 398 14.81 -5.77 -3.77
N LEU A 399 14.43 -6.87 -4.44
CA LEU A 399 14.76 -8.22 -3.96
C LEU A 399 16.24 -8.56 -4.14
N ALA A 400 16.87 -7.98 -5.16
CA ALA A 400 18.30 -8.14 -5.41
C ALA A 400 19.17 -7.29 -4.46
N SER A 401 18.66 -6.11 -4.07
CA SER A 401 19.41 -5.13 -3.27
C SER A 401 19.24 -5.35 -1.77
N PHE A 402 18.09 -5.86 -1.33
CA PHE A 402 17.79 -6.01 0.09
C PHE A 402 18.32 -7.32 0.66
N ARG A 403 19.25 -7.21 1.60
CA ARG A 403 19.65 -8.32 2.48
C ARG A 403 19.07 -8.01 3.85
N PRO A 404 18.08 -8.77 4.36
CA PRO A 404 17.61 -8.56 5.71
C PRO A 404 18.80 -8.71 6.64
N VAL A 405 19.12 -7.66 7.38
CA VAL A 405 20.09 -7.74 8.47
C VAL A 405 19.41 -8.55 9.56
N THR A 406 19.54 -9.87 9.49
CA THR A 406 19.37 -10.71 10.66
C THR A 406 20.54 -10.37 11.56
N GLU A 407 20.40 -9.37 12.42
CA GLU A 407 21.30 -9.25 13.55
C GLU A 407 21.29 -10.63 14.22
N GLU A 408 22.43 -11.34 14.14
CA GLU A 408 22.61 -12.52 14.96
C GLU A 408 22.29 -12.12 16.40
N ARG A 409 21.63 -13.02 17.11
CA ARG A 409 21.10 -12.84 18.47
C ARG A 409 22.20 -12.65 19.52
N GLU A 410 23.16 -11.79 19.28
CA GLU A 410 24.18 -11.42 20.26
C GLU A 410 23.69 -10.21 21.01
N TRP A 411 22.81 -10.48 21.96
CA TRP A 411 22.71 -9.64 23.13
C TRP A 411 24.05 -9.71 23.85
N PRO A 412 24.81 -8.61 23.98
CA PRO A 412 26.05 -8.65 24.71
C PRO A 412 25.73 -8.86 26.19
N GLY A 413 25.55 -10.10 26.64
CA GLY A 413 25.41 -10.51 28.04
C GLY A 413 24.49 -9.67 28.93
N LEU A 414 23.45 -9.01 28.41
CA LEU A 414 22.55 -8.19 29.25
C LEU A 414 21.87 -9.10 30.26
N ARG A 415 22.03 -8.77 31.54
CA ARG A 415 21.48 -9.60 32.62
C ARG A 415 20.04 -9.19 32.86
N ARG A 416 19.09 -10.11 32.60
CA ARG A 416 17.69 -9.95 33.01
C ARG A 416 17.43 -10.68 34.32
N VAL A 417 16.83 -9.98 35.29
CA VAL A 417 16.38 -10.57 36.57
C VAL A 417 14.96 -10.08 36.86
N GLY A 418 13.97 -10.94 36.63
CA GLY A 418 12.56 -10.53 36.69
C GLY A 418 12.28 -9.41 35.68
N ALA A 419 11.63 -8.34 36.16
CA ALA A 419 11.30 -7.16 35.36
C ALA A 419 12.43 -6.10 35.36
N ARG A 420 13.70 -6.50 35.54
CA ARG A 420 14.85 -5.60 35.53
C ARG A 420 15.89 -6.06 34.53
N ILE A 421 16.34 -5.14 33.68
CA ILE A 421 17.37 -5.36 32.68
C ILE A 421 18.56 -4.50 33.08
N TYR A 422 19.71 -5.13 33.33
CA TYR A 422 20.91 -4.44 33.81
C TYR A 422 21.87 -4.17 32.66
N VAL A 423 22.16 -2.90 32.43
CA VAL A 423 23.14 -2.39 31.47
C VAL A 423 24.41 -2.00 32.22
N ARG A 424 25.52 -2.68 31.94
CA ARG A 424 26.83 -2.46 32.56
C ARG A 424 27.69 -1.55 31.70
N THR A 425 28.78 -1.05 32.28
CA THR A 425 29.81 -0.32 31.56
C THR A 425 30.29 -1.11 30.33
N GLY A 426 30.20 -0.49 29.15
CA GLY A 426 30.50 -1.11 27.86
C GLY A 426 29.31 -1.74 27.14
N GLN A 427 28.12 -1.77 27.77
CA GLN A 427 26.86 -2.17 27.14
C GLN A 427 26.02 -0.92 26.81
N SER A 428 25.20 -0.99 25.76
CA SER A 428 24.34 0.13 25.35
C SER A 428 23.07 0.19 26.20
N ILE A 429 22.72 1.38 26.69
CA ILE A 429 21.43 1.62 27.36
C ILE A 429 20.29 1.36 26.37
N GLN A 430 20.47 1.72 25.10
CA GLN A 430 19.48 1.50 24.07
C GLN A 430 19.20 0.01 23.85
N ASP A 431 20.20 -0.87 24.00
CA ASP A 431 19.95 -2.32 23.93
C ASP A 431 19.05 -2.75 25.10
N GLY A 432 19.30 -2.25 26.31
CA GLY A 432 18.44 -2.52 27.46
C GLY A 432 17.01 -2.03 27.27
N ILE A 433 16.84 -0.84 26.66
CA ILE A 433 15.55 -0.25 26.30
C ILE A 433 14.85 -1.09 25.23
N ASP A 434 15.58 -1.51 24.20
CA ASP A 434 15.08 -2.34 23.10
C ASP A 434 14.65 -3.73 23.59
N LEU A 435 15.26 -4.27 24.65
CA LEU A 435 14.88 -5.54 25.31
C LEU A 435 13.66 -5.41 26.23
N ALA A 436 13.38 -4.20 26.71
CA ALA A 436 12.41 -3.97 27.76
C ALA A 436 10.98 -4.22 27.28
N LEU A 437 10.24 -5.03 28.04
CA LEU A 437 8.80 -5.19 27.91
C LEU A 437 8.08 -4.22 28.86
N SER A 438 6.77 -4.04 28.65
CA SER A 438 5.95 -3.25 29.57
C SER A 438 6.05 -3.79 31.00
N GLY A 439 6.41 -2.92 31.95
CA GLY A 439 6.67 -3.28 33.34
C GLY A 439 8.14 -3.56 33.65
N ASP A 440 9.01 -3.66 32.63
CA ASP A 440 10.45 -3.77 32.84
C ASP A 440 11.06 -2.41 33.24
N SER A 441 12.14 -2.45 34.01
CA SER A 441 13.02 -1.32 34.32
C SER A 441 14.41 -1.60 33.75
N VAL A 442 14.92 -0.67 32.95
CA VAL A 442 16.30 -0.69 32.47
C VAL A 442 17.16 0.05 33.48
N MET A 443 18.18 -0.63 34.01
CA MET A 443 18.99 -0.21 35.15
C MET A 443 20.47 -0.16 34.83
#